data_AF-A0A1D1XJP7-F1
#
_entry.id   AF-A0A1D1XJP7-F1
#
_cell.length_a   1.000
_cell.length_b   1.000
_cell.length_c   1.000
_cell.angle_alpha   90.00
_cell.angle_beta   90.00
_cell.angle_gamma   90.00
#
_symmetry.space_group_name_H-M   'P 1'
#
loop_
_entity.id
_entity.type
_entity.pdbx_description
1 polymer ?
#
loop_
_entity_poly.entity_id
_entity_poly.type
_entity_poly.pdbx_seq_one_letter_code
_entity_poly.pdbx_strand_id
1 'polypeptide(L)'
;VSEFKSIEKFKIFNTNNLWVNLKSIKRLVEADALKMEIIPNPKEVDGVKVVQFETAAGAAIRFFDNAIGVNVPRSRFLPVKATSDLLLVQSDLYTLVDGFVVRNEARANPENPSIDLGPEFKKVGNYLKRFKSIPSIIELDSLKVYGDVWFDAGIVLKGKVVISAKPGVKLEIPDGAVIENKEINGPEDI
;
A
#
# COMPACT_ATOMS: atom_id res chain seq x y z
N VAL A 1 16.44 10.84 13.49
CA VAL A 1 15.30 10.42 12.62
C VAL A 1 15.46 10.89 11.18
N SER A 2 15.79 12.16 10.93
CA SER A 2 16.00 12.70 9.58
C SER A 2 17.03 11.90 8.77
N GLU A 3 18.17 11.56 9.39
CA GLU A 3 19.22 10.79 8.70
C GLU A 3 18.80 9.36 8.33
N PHE A 4 18.01 8.71 9.17
CA PHE A 4 17.51 7.35 8.91
C PHE A 4 16.53 7.31 7.72
N LYS A 5 15.81 8.42 7.48
CA LYS A 5 14.90 8.54 6.33
C LYS A 5 15.63 8.92 5.03
N SER A 6 16.94 9.16 5.07
CA SER A 6 17.71 9.50 3.86
C SER A 6 17.94 8.26 3.00
N ILE A 7 17.31 8.25 1.82
CA ILE A 7 17.52 7.22 0.79
C ILE A 7 18.92 7.27 0.18
N GLU A 8 19.66 8.36 0.37
CA GLU A 8 21.06 8.47 -0.04
C GLU A 8 21.98 7.68 0.90
N LYS A 9 21.70 7.73 2.21
CA LYS A 9 22.43 6.98 3.24
C LYS A 9 22.02 5.52 3.31
N PHE A 10 20.71 5.25 3.35
CA PHE A 10 20.15 3.89 3.46
C PHE A 10 19.38 3.54 2.18
N LYS A 11 20.07 2.88 1.25
CA LYS A 11 19.58 2.63 -0.12
C LYS A 11 18.71 1.39 -0.29
N ILE A 12 18.60 0.56 0.74
CA ILE A 12 17.86 -0.70 0.71
C ILE A 12 16.92 -0.79 1.90
N PHE A 13 15.82 -1.53 1.73
CA PHE A 13 14.86 -1.80 2.78
C PHE A 13 14.38 -3.26 2.72
N ASN A 14 13.91 -3.78 3.85
CA ASN A 14 13.45 -5.16 3.94
C ASN A 14 12.07 -5.34 3.27
N THR A 15 11.96 -6.30 2.36
CA THR A 15 10.70 -6.69 1.71
C THR A 15 9.87 -7.70 2.52
N ASN A 16 10.47 -8.26 3.57
CA ASN A 16 9.95 -9.35 4.38
C ASN A 16 9.75 -10.69 3.64
N ASN A 17 10.36 -10.82 2.45
CA ASN A 17 10.52 -12.09 1.76
C ASN A 17 11.77 -12.81 2.32
N LEU A 18 11.57 -13.75 3.25
CA LEU A 18 12.64 -14.41 3.98
C LEU A 18 12.74 -15.89 3.60
N TRP A 19 13.96 -16.34 3.32
CA TRP A 19 14.29 -17.75 3.06
C TRP A 19 15.21 -18.23 4.17
N VAL A 20 14.77 -19.22 4.96
CA VAL A 20 15.46 -19.59 6.21
C VAL A 20 15.67 -21.10 6.26
N ASN A 21 16.89 -21.51 6.61
CA ASN A 21 17.23 -22.91 6.79
C ASN A 21 16.55 -23.49 8.05
N LEU A 22 15.75 -24.54 7.88
CA LEU A 22 14.99 -25.17 8.97
C LEU A 22 15.87 -25.81 10.06
N LYS A 23 17.04 -26.36 9.70
CA LYS A 23 17.98 -26.93 10.69
C LYS A 23 18.56 -25.83 11.58
N SER A 24 18.89 -24.67 10.99
CA SER A 24 19.34 -23.50 11.75
C SER A 24 18.24 -22.97 12.67
N ILE A 25 16.98 -22.90 12.20
CA ILE A 25 15.84 -22.52 13.04
C ILE A 25 15.74 -23.45 14.25
N LYS A 26 15.72 -24.78 14.03
CA LYS A 26 15.62 -25.77 15.11
C LYS A 26 16.70 -25.55 16.17
N ARG A 27 17.98 -25.49 15.75
CA ARG A 27 19.12 -25.28 16.66
C ARG A 27 18.97 -24.01 17.49
N LEU A 28 18.64 -22.88 16.86
CA LEU A 28 18.58 -21.58 17.52
C LEU A 28 17.38 -21.46 18.48
N VAL A 29 16.24 -22.05 18.12
CA VAL A 29 15.04 -22.07 18.96
C VAL A 29 15.24 -22.99 20.17
N GLU A 30 15.75 -24.21 19.98
CA GLU A 30 15.98 -25.17 21.07
C GLU A 30 17.02 -24.66 22.08
N ALA A 31 17.98 -23.88 21.62
CA ALA A 31 18.98 -23.25 22.47
C ALA A 31 18.51 -21.92 23.11
N ASP A 32 17.27 -21.47 22.85
CA ASP A 32 16.75 -20.17 23.28
C ASP A 32 17.70 -18.98 22.91
N ALA A 33 18.34 -19.08 21.73
CA ALA A 33 19.38 -18.15 21.28
C ALA A 33 18.81 -16.89 20.60
N LEU A 34 17.53 -16.89 20.24
CA LEU A 34 16.88 -15.83 19.48
C LEU A 34 16.42 -14.67 20.38
N LYS A 35 17.33 -13.75 20.69
CA LYS A 35 17.05 -12.57 21.54
C LYS A 35 16.73 -11.32 20.72
N MET A 36 15.62 -11.33 19.96
CA MET A 36 15.21 -10.18 19.13
C MET A 36 14.87 -8.94 19.95
N GLU A 37 14.98 -7.76 19.34
CA GLU A 37 14.46 -6.51 19.89
C GLU A 37 12.95 -6.62 20.16
N ILE A 38 12.56 -6.17 21.35
CA ILE A 38 11.15 -6.06 21.73
C ILE A 38 10.59 -4.77 21.16
N ILE A 39 9.49 -4.89 20.43
CA ILE A 39 8.77 -3.78 19.83
C ILE A 39 7.52 -3.53 20.68
N PRO A 40 7.49 -2.46 21.50
CA PRO A 40 6.27 -2.05 22.17
C PRO A 40 5.32 -1.43 21.15
N ASN A 41 4.10 -1.96 21.07
CA ASN A 41 3.04 -1.46 20.19
C ASN A 41 1.87 -0.95 21.05
N PRO A 42 1.84 0.35 21.40
CA PRO A 42 0.74 0.95 22.14
C PRO A 42 -0.56 0.83 21.35
N LYS A 43 -1.59 0.28 21.97
CA LYS A 43 -2.91 0.10 21.37
C LYS A 43 -4.00 0.52 22.35
N GLU A 44 -5.20 0.68 21.80
CA GLU A 44 -6.42 0.82 22.58
C GLU A 44 -7.35 -0.33 22.20
N VAL A 45 -7.82 -1.07 23.20
CA VAL A 45 -8.77 -2.18 23.05
C VAL A 45 -9.93 -1.88 23.98
N ASP A 46 -11.12 -1.73 23.41
CA ASP A 46 -12.36 -1.42 24.16
C ASP A 46 -12.23 -0.23 25.11
N GLY A 47 -11.55 0.84 24.65
CA GLY A 47 -11.32 2.07 25.43
C GLY A 47 -10.20 1.99 26.47
N VAL A 48 -9.54 0.83 26.59
CA VAL A 48 -8.41 0.62 27.52
C VAL A 48 -7.09 0.72 26.77
N LYS A 49 -6.21 1.59 27.23
CA LYS A 49 -4.84 1.69 26.70
C LYS A 49 -4.02 0.49 27.16
N VAL A 50 -3.46 -0.24 26.22
CA VAL A 50 -2.63 -1.43 26.42
C VAL A 50 -1.32 -1.32 25.65
N VAL A 51 -0.34 -2.13 26.01
CA VAL A 51 0.91 -2.29 25.24
C VAL A 51 1.00 -3.74 24.79
N GLN A 52 1.05 -3.95 23.48
CA GLN A 52 1.31 -5.25 22.90
C GLN A 52 2.81 -5.38 22.62
N PHE A 53 3.46 -6.41 23.14
CA PHE A 53 4.86 -6.69 22.84
C PHE A 53 4.96 -7.63 21.64
N GLU A 54 5.75 -7.21 20.65
CA GLU A 54 5.96 -7.94 19.41
C GLU A 54 7.47 -8.09 19.14
N THR A 55 7.83 -9.01 18.25
CA THR A 55 9.17 -9.11 17.66
C THR A 55 9.04 -9.17 16.14
N ALA A 56 10.05 -8.73 15.41
CA ALA A 56 10.08 -8.81 13.95
C ALA A 56 10.92 -10.02 13.50
N ALA A 57 10.36 -10.87 12.63
CA ALA A 57 11.09 -12.02 12.09
C ALA A 57 12.42 -11.62 11.41
N GLY A 58 12.45 -10.50 10.70
CA GLY A 58 13.67 -9.99 10.07
C GLY A 58 14.78 -9.61 11.05
N ALA A 59 14.46 -9.27 12.31
CA ALA A 59 15.47 -8.97 13.34
C ALA A 59 16.26 -10.22 13.75
N ALA A 60 15.72 -11.42 13.47
CA ALA A 60 16.41 -12.66 13.76
C ALA A 60 17.68 -12.86 12.91
N ILE A 61 17.85 -12.13 11.80
CA ILE A 61 18.95 -12.30 10.84
C ILE A 61 20.33 -12.32 11.49
N ARG A 62 20.55 -11.54 12.56
CA ARG A 62 21.84 -11.46 13.27
C ARG A 62 22.25 -12.73 14.02
N PHE A 63 21.32 -13.65 14.25
CA PHE A 63 21.57 -14.90 14.97
C PHE A 63 21.89 -16.07 14.04
N PHE A 64 21.75 -15.89 12.72
CA PHE A 64 22.03 -16.92 11.75
C PHE A 64 23.45 -16.77 11.19
N ASP A 65 24.20 -17.88 11.21
CA ASP A 65 25.50 -17.95 10.56
C ASP A 65 25.33 -17.80 9.03
N ASN A 66 26.25 -17.06 8.38
CA ASN A 66 26.25 -16.81 6.93
C ASN A 66 24.96 -16.17 6.39
N ALA A 67 24.29 -15.33 7.18
CA ALA A 67 23.14 -14.57 6.72
C ALA A 67 23.54 -13.55 5.63
N ILE A 68 22.70 -13.42 4.59
CA ILE A 68 22.91 -12.51 3.47
C ILE A 68 21.62 -11.75 3.11
N GLY A 69 21.77 -10.61 2.45
CA GLY A 69 20.68 -9.92 1.75
C GLY A 69 20.80 -10.17 0.25
N VAL A 70 19.66 -10.28 -0.44
CA VAL A 70 19.59 -10.33 -1.91
C VAL A 70 18.77 -9.14 -2.39
N ASN A 71 19.35 -8.29 -3.23
CA ASN A 71 18.63 -7.19 -3.83
C ASN A 71 17.73 -7.72 -4.96
N VAL A 72 16.44 -7.42 -4.90
CA VAL A 72 15.43 -7.95 -5.83
C VAL A 72 14.71 -6.80 -6.52
N PRO A 73 14.18 -7.02 -7.75
CA PRO A 73 13.35 -6.01 -8.39
C PRO A 73 12.07 -5.74 -7.58
N ARG A 74 11.53 -4.52 -7.70
CA ARG A 74 10.31 -4.08 -7.02
C ARG A 74 9.10 -4.98 -7.31
N SER A 75 9.09 -5.69 -8.43
CA SER A 75 8.05 -6.67 -8.79
C SER A 75 7.88 -7.80 -7.76
N ARG A 76 8.87 -8.07 -6.90
CA ARG A 76 8.75 -9.03 -5.79
C ARG A 76 8.21 -8.42 -4.49
N PHE A 77 7.87 -7.14 -4.48
CA PHE A 77 7.38 -6.42 -3.32
C PHE A 77 6.14 -5.58 -3.68
N LEU A 78 4.98 -6.21 -3.53
CA LEU A 78 3.67 -5.59 -3.74
C LEU A 78 2.83 -5.70 -2.46
N PRO A 79 3.19 -4.97 -1.39
CA PRO A 79 2.47 -5.04 -0.13
C PRO A 79 1.11 -4.36 -0.23
N VAL A 80 0.13 -4.85 0.53
CA VAL A 80 -1.15 -4.18 0.74
C VAL A 80 -1.27 -3.82 2.22
N LYS A 81 -1.06 -2.55 2.56
CA LYS A 81 -1.09 -2.03 3.94
C LYS A 81 -2.24 -1.06 4.18
N ALA A 82 -2.65 -0.34 3.14
CA ALA A 82 -3.82 0.53 3.13
C ALA A 82 -4.73 0.22 1.94
N THR A 83 -5.92 0.79 1.92
CA THR A 83 -6.86 0.68 0.81
C THR A 83 -6.36 1.37 -0.46
N SER A 84 -5.44 2.34 -0.35
CA SER A 84 -4.71 2.88 -1.49
C SER A 84 -3.84 1.82 -2.19
N ASP A 85 -3.17 0.96 -1.42
CA ASP A 85 -2.42 -0.19 -1.98
C ASP A 85 -3.37 -1.22 -2.58
N LEU A 86 -4.54 -1.42 -1.97
CA LEU A 86 -5.58 -2.31 -2.51
C LEU A 86 -6.07 -1.82 -3.87
N LEU A 87 -6.27 -0.51 -4.04
CA LEU A 87 -6.65 0.09 -5.32
C LEU A 87 -5.61 -0.18 -6.40
N LEU A 88 -4.31 -0.08 -6.07
CA LEU A 88 -3.24 -0.39 -7.02
C LEU A 88 -3.37 -1.83 -7.54
N VAL A 89 -3.47 -2.83 -6.66
CA VAL A 89 -3.49 -4.25 -7.06
C VAL A 89 -4.79 -4.71 -7.70
N GLN A 90 -5.90 -3.99 -7.46
CA GLN A 90 -7.20 -4.28 -8.08
C GLN A 90 -7.37 -3.61 -9.45
N SER A 91 -6.58 -2.58 -9.74
CA SER A 91 -6.66 -1.82 -10.99
C SER A 91 -6.03 -2.52 -12.19
N ASP A 92 -6.25 -1.93 -13.36
CA ASP A 92 -5.65 -2.30 -14.64
C ASP A 92 -4.13 -2.07 -14.73
N LEU A 93 -3.47 -1.55 -13.69
CA LEU A 93 -2.01 -1.60 -13.56
C LEU A 93 -1.47 -3.03 -13.52
N TYR A 94 -2.32 -3.98 -13.11
CA TYR A 94 -1.98 -5.39 -13.04
C TYR A 94 -3.04 -6.23 -13.75
N THR A 95 -2.63 -7.41 -14.17
CA THR A 95 -3.49 -8.45 -14.72
C THR A 95 -3.31 -9.71 -13.87
N LEU A 96 -4.26 -10.63 -13.96
CA LEU A 96 -4.17 -11.93 -13.31
C LEU A 96 -3.86 -12.99 -14.37
N VAL A 97 -2.68 -13.60 -14.29
CA VAL A 97 -2.24 -14.66 -15.19
C VAL A 97 -1.86 -15.87 -14.34
N ASP A 98 -2.60 -16.97 -14.46
CA ASP A 98 -2.35 -18.23 -13.73
C ASP A 98 -2.23 -18.05 -12.21
N GLY A 99 -3.01 -17.13 -11.64
CA GLY A 99 -2.99 -16.81 -10.20
C GLY A 99 -1.90 -15.83 -9.76
N PHE A 100 -1.05 -15.35 -10.69
CA PHE A 100 -0.06 -14.31 -10.43
C PHE A 100 -0.60 -12.93 -10.79
N VAL A 101 -0.35 -11.96 -9.91
CA VAL A 101 -0.57 -10.54 -10.18
C VAL A 101 0.61 -10.05 -11.02
N VAL A 102 0.40 -9.88 -12.32
CA VAL A 102 1.43 -9.52 -13.29
C VAL A 102 1.25 -8.08 -13.72
N ARG A 103 2.36 -7.33 -13.84
CA ARG A 103 2.33 -5.94 -14.31
C ARG A 103 1.72 -5.88 -15.71
N ASN A 104 0.78 -4.97 -15.93
CA ASN A 104 0.22 -4.75 -17.26
C ASN A 104 1.26 -4.06 -18.16
N GLU A 105 1.56 -4.66 -19.32
CA GLU A 105 2.54 -4.13 -20.28
C GLU A 105 2.09 -2.83 -20.95
N ALA A 106 0.79 -2.55 -20.95
CA ALA A 106 0.24 -1.29 -21.45
C ALA A 106 0.61 -0.09 -20.55
N ARG A 107 1.10 -0.32 -19.32
CA ARG A 107 1.62 0.74 -18.45
C ARG A 107 3.00 1.18 -18.93
N ALA A 108 3.07 2.35 -19.58
CA ALA A 108 4.33 2.92 -20.07
C ALA A 108 5.34 3.25 -18.96
N ASN A 109 4.87 3.77 -17.81
CA ASN A 109 5.73 4.10 -16.67
C ASN A 109 5.85 2.89 -15.71
N PRO A 110 7.04 2.29 -15.52
CA PRO A 110 7.20 1.12 -14.66
C PRO A 110 6.86 1.40 -13.17
N GLU A 111 6.84 2.66 -12.73
CA GLU A 111 6.48 3.03 -11.38
C GLU A 111 4.96 3.03 -11.12
N ASN A 112 4.57 2.72 -9.89
CA ASN A 112 3.18 2.88 -9.44
C ASN A 112 2.85 4.36 -9.27
N PRO A 113 1.61 4.79 -9.59
CA PRO A 113 1.14 6.09 -9.18
C PRO A 113 1.11 6.21 -7.66
N SER A 114 1.27 7.44 -7.17
CA SER A 114 1.04 7.74 -5.76
C SER A 114 -0.46 7.87 -5.52
N ILE A 115 -1.01 7.11 -4.57
CA ILE A 115 -2.42 7.16 -4.20
C ILE A 115 -2.56 7.51 -2.72
N ASP A 116 -3.25 8.61 -2.45
CA ASP A 116 -3.61 9.05 -1.12
C ASP A 116 -5.15 9.13 -1.00
N LEU A 117 -5.73 8.26 -0.18
CA LEU A 117 -7.17 8.21 0.04
C LEU A 117 -7.47 8.64 1.48
N GLY A 118 -8.43 9.54 1.62
CA GLY A 118 -8.84 10.10 2.89
C GLY A 118 -9.41 9.07 3.88
N PRO A 119 -9.64 9.48 5.14
CA PRO A 119 -10.15 8.62 6.21
C PRO A 119 -11.41 7.83 5.85
N GLU A 120 -12.25 8.37 4.97
CA GLU A 120 -13.49 7.78 4.47
C GLU A 120 -13.26 6.45 3.75
N PHE A 121 -12.08 6.27 3.15
CA PHE A 121 -11.67 5.06 2.44
C PHE A 121 -10.83 4.10 3.31
N LYS A 122 -10.49 4.47 4.55
CA LYS A 122 -9.57 3.68 5.39
C LYS A 122 -10.07 2.27 5.67
N LYS A 123 -11.39 2.09 5.86
CA LYS A 123 -12.00 0.78 6.08
C LYS A 123 -12.38 0.15 4.75
N VAL A 124 -11.99 -1.11 4.54
CA VAL A 124 -12.26 -1.86 3.29
C VAL A 124 -13.75 -1.84 2.92
N GLY A 125 -14.65 -2.00 3.89
CA GLY A 125 -16.09 -1.95 3.61
C GLY A 125 -16.60 -0.59 3.10
N ASN A 126 -15.97 0.51 3.50
CA ASN A 126 -16.32 1.84 2.98
C ASN A 126 -15.67 2.08 1.61
N TYR A 127 -14.40 1.69 1.47
CA TYR A 127 -13.67 1.73 0.20
C TYR A 127 -14.43 1.00 -0.91
N LEU A 128 -14.85 -0.25 -0.68
CA LEU A 128 -15.58 -1.04 -1.68
C LEU A 128 -16.93 -0.42 -2.06
N LYS A 129 -17.63 0.21 -1.11
CA LYS A 129 -18.92 0.87 -1.39
C LYS A 129 -18.75 2.14 -2.23
N ARG A 130 -17.62 2.83 -2.10
CA ARG A 130 -17.35 4.10 -2.78
C ARG A 130 -16.87 3.93 -4.23
N PHE A 131 -16.45 2.73 -4.63
CA PHE A 131 -16.09 2.40 -6.01
C PHE A 131 -17.06 1.36 -6.56
N LYS A 132 -18.03 1.80 -7.38
CA LYS A 132 -18.98 0.89 -8.06
C LYS A 132 -18.25 -0.06 -9.02
N SER A 133 -17.20 0.44 -9.67
CA SER A 133 -16.15 -0.36 -10.31
C SER A 133 -14.79 0.26 -10.02
N ILE A 134 -13.73 -0.54 -10.10
CA ILE A 134 -12.36 -0.02 -9.97
C ILE A 134 -12.05 0.86 -11.20
N PRO A 135 -11.63 2.12 -11.03
CA PRO A 135 -11.29 2.98 -12.15
C PRO A 135 -10.04 2.47 -12.87
N SER A 136 -9.98 2.72 -14.17
CA SER A 136 -8.76 2.58 -14.95
C SER A 136 -7.76 3.64 -14.49
N ILE A 137 -6.57 3.22 -14.09
CA ILE A 137 -5.49 4.13 -13.63
C ILE A 137 -4.17 3.85 -14.35
N ILE A 138 -4.21 3.13 -15.48
CA ILE A 138 -3.02 2.77 -16.24
C ILE A 138 -2.19 3.96 -16.72
N GLU A 139 -2.80 5.13 -16.89
CA GLU A 139 -2.14 6.40 -17.25
C GLU A 139 -2.03 7.39 -16.07
N LEU A 140 -2.29 6.96 -14.83
CA LEU A 140 -2.24 7.81 -13.65
C LEU A 140 -0.80 8.04 -13.17
N ASP A 141 -0.49 9.26 -12.73
CA ASP A 141 0.74 9.61 -12.00
C ASP A 141 0.48 9.76 -10.50
N SER A 142 -0.61 10.44 -10.13
CA SER A 142 -1.02 10.58 -8.73
C SER A 142 -2.52 10.80 -8.58
N LEU A 143 -3.09 10.21 -7.53
CA LEU A 143 -4.47 10.42 -7.11
C LEU A 143 -4.51 10.85 -5.65
N LYS A 144 -5.22 11.94 -5.35
CA LYS A 144 -5.61 12.31 -3.99
C LYS A 144 -7.12 12.43 -3.89
N VAL A 145 -7.73 11.76 -2.92
CA VAL A 145 -9.19 11.82 -2.70
C VAL A 145 -9.47 12.10 -1.23
N TYR A 146 -10.19 13.18 -0.93
CA TYR A 146 -10.57 13.53 0.44
C TYR A 146 -12.05 13.93 0.54
N GLY A 147 -12.67 13.58 1.68
CA GLY A 147 -14.07 13.88 1.94
C GLY A 147 -15.03 12.86 1.35
N ASP A 148 -16.31 13.21 1.27
CA ASP A 148 -17.38 12.30 0.86
C ASP A 148 -17.48 12.14 -0.67
N VAL A 149 -16.51 11.42 -1.24
CA VAL A 149 -16.39 11.16 -2.68
C VAL A 149 -16.84 9.74 -3.02
N TRP A 150 -17.60 9.61 -4.11
CA TRP A 150 -18.11 8.35 -4.65
C TRP A 150 -17.81 8.27 -6.14
N PHE A 151 -17.51 7.07 -6.61
CA PHE A 151 -17.13 6.76 -7.98
C PHE A 151 -18.12 5.74 -8.56
N ASP A 152 -18.78 6.14 -9.64
CA ASP A 152 -19.62 5.26 -10.45
C ASP A 152 -18.77 4.30 -11.32
N ALA A 153 -19.34 3.72 -12.38
CA ALA A 153 -18.71 2.67 -13.16
C ALA A 153 -17.94 3.21 -14.37
N GLY A 154 -16.87 2.51 -14.77
CA GLY A 154 -16.15 2.79 -16.03
C GLY A 154 -15.33 4.07 -16.05
N ILE A 155 -14.94 4.59 -14.88
CA ILE A 155 -14.15 5.82 -14.75
C ILE A 155 -12.69 5.58 -15.16
N VAL A 156 -12.09 6.59 -15.80
CA VAL A 156 -10.68 6.60 -16.21
C VAL A 156 -9.96 7.80 -15.57
N LEU A 157 -8.85 7.56 -14.88
CA LEU A 157 -8.05 8.59 -14.23
C LEU A 157 -6.65 8.65 -14.87
N LYS A 158 -6.22 9.85 -15.26
CA LYS A 158 -4.95 10.08 -15.98
C LYS A 158 -4.14 11.23 -15.39
N GLY A 159 -2.82 11.11 -15.43
CA GLY A 159 -1.90 12.15 -14.95
C GLY A 159 -2.10 12.45 -13.45
N LYS A 160 -2.21 13.72 -13.09
CA LYS A 160 -2.37 14.16 -11.68
C LYS A 160 -3.82 14.54 -11.38
N VAL A 161 -4.49 13.75 -10.54
CA VAL A 161 -5.89 13.97 -10.18
C VAL A 161 -6.03 14.25 -8.68
N VAL A 162 -6.79 15.29 -8.34
CA VAL A 162 -7.13 15.63 -6.96
C VAL A 162 -8.64 15.81 -6.87
N ILE A 163 -9.30 15.11 -5.95
CA ILE A 163 -10.75 15.21 -5.74
C ILE A 163 -11.01 15.45 -4.26
N SER A 164 -11.52 16.63 -3.93
CA SER A 164 -11.70 17.07 -2.54
C SER A 164 -13.13 17.55 -2.33
N ALA A 165 -13.93 16.77 -1.61
CA ALA A 165 -15.24 17.20 -1.18
C ALA A 165 -15.13 18.07 0.08
N LYS A 166 -15.68 19.29 0.03
CA LYS A 166 -15.77 20.17 1.20
C LYS A 166 -16.66 19.55 2.28
N PRO A 167 -16.52 19.94 3.57
CA PRO A 167 -17.38 19.44 4.63
C PRO A 167 -18.87 19.59 4.31
N GLY A 168 -19.63 18.49 4.44
CA GLY A 168 -21.07 18.46 4.14
C GLY A 168 -21.43 18.36 2.65
N VAL A 169 -20.45 18.33 1.76
CA VAL A 169 -20.66 18.14 0.32
C VAL A 169 -20.37 16.69 -0.06
N LYS A 170 -21.24 16.10 -0.86
CA LYS A 170 -21.02 14.80 -1.51
C LYS A 170 -20.63 15.03 -2.97
N LEU A 171 -19.57 14.37 -3.43
CA LEU A 171 -19.19 14.35 -4.84
C LEU A 171 -19.42 12.95 -5.41
N GLU A 172 -20.10 12.89 -6.56
CA GLU A 172 -20.37 11.65 -7.28
C GLU A 172 -19.76 11.78 -8.67
N ILE A 173 -18.65 11.09 -8.91
CA ILE A 173 -18.00 11.05 -10.21
C ILE A 173 -18.83 10.12 -11.10
N PRO A 174 -19.41 10.60 -12.22
CA PRO A 174 -20.43 9.88 -12.97
C PRO A 174 -19.85 8.73 -13.80
N ASP A 175 -20.75 7.84 -14.24
CA ASP A 175 -20.42 6.70 -15.12
C ASP A 175 -19.62 7.18 -16.35
N GLY A 176 -18.50 6.50 -16.64
CA GLY A 176 -17.67 6.75 -17.82
C GLY A 176 -16.81 8.02 -17.78
N ALA A 177 -16.77 8.75 -16.66
CA ALA A 177 -15.98 9.98 -16.56
C ALA A 177 -14.48 9.74 -16.84
N VAL A 178 -13.88 10.62 -17.63
CA VAL A 178 -12.43 10.66 -17.87
C VAL A 178 -11.86 11.91 -17.21
N ILE A 179 -11.05 11.73 -16.17
CA ILE A 179 -10.44 12.83 -15.41
C ILE A 179 -8.94 12.82 -15.63
N GLU A 180 -8.43 13.88 -16.25
CA GLU A 180 -7.02 14.01 -16.60
C GLU A 180 -6.48 15.35 -16.10
N ASN A 181 -5.39 15.31 -15.34
CA ASN A 181 -4.65 16.50 -14.89
C ASN A 181 -5.55 17.60 -14.28
N LYS A 182 -6.54 17.18 -13.47
CA LYS A 182 -7.63 18.03 -12.99
C LYS A 182 -7.77 17.96 -11.48
N GLU A 183 -8.20 19.08 -10.89
CA GLU A 183 -8.65 19.18 -9.52
C GLU A 183 -10.16 19.40 -9.48
N ILE A 184 -10.87 18.63 -8.67
CA ILE A 184 -12.33 18.69 -8.47
C ILE A 184 -12.58 19.05 -7.01
N ASN A 185 -13.14 20.24 -6.77
CA ASN A 185 -13.40 20.79 -5.43
C ASN A 185 -14.90 20.97 -5.13
N GLY A 186 -15.75 20.76 -6.15
CA GLY A 186 -17.20 20.87 -6.06
C GLY A 186 -17.90 20.17 -7.23
N PRO A 187 -19.24 20.02 -7.17
CA PRO A 187 -20.03 19.45 -8.27
C PRO A 187 -19.88 20.22 -9.59
N GLU A 188 -19.58 21.52 -9.52
CA GLU A 188 -19.32 22.39 -10.67
C GLU A 188 -18.06 22.01 -11.46
N ASP A 189 -17.14 21.29 -10.84
CA ASP A 189 -15.88 20.85 -11.43
C ASP A 189 -15.97 19.44 -12.05
N ILE A 190 -17.12 18.76 -11.96
CA ILE A 190 -17.29 17.38 -12.44
C ILE A 190 -17.47 17.39 -13.96
#